data_AF-A0A497RXD1-F1
#
_entry.id   AF-A0A497RXD1-F1
#
_cell.length_a   1.000
_cell.length_b   1.000
_cell.length_c   1.000
_cell.angle_alpha   90.00
_cell.angle_beta   90.00
_cell.angle_gamma   90.00
#
_symmetry.space_group_name_H-M   'P 1'
#
loop_
_entity.id
_entity.type
_entity.pdbx_description
1 polymer ?
#
loop_
_entity_poly.entity_id
_entity_poly.type
_entity_poly.pdbx_seq_one_letter_code
_entity_poly.pdbx_strand_id
1 'polypeptide(L)'
;MIFNLEHRLIDAIWFILPAYFANMTPVHVAKLSFLEPLGKPMDFGKKIFGKRIFGDGKTWRGFFAGIIVGTLVSYIQTISQKEIELILQNLLNDQNFHLPLMNIELAFMLSLGAMVGDIAGSFIKRQSGLKRGDPAPLLDQLDFVFGAVFFSWLLLRKINYERFYVLILVTPVLHVITNFIAWIYKLKRKPW
;
A
#
# COMPACT_ATOMS: atom_id res chain seq x y z
N MET A 1 -10.41 -28.09 -1.58
CA MET A 1 -9.64 -27.82 -2.80
C MET A 1 -8.44 -26.99 -2.36
N ILE A 2 -7.22 -27.54 -2.41
CA ILE A 2 -6.01 -26.81 -2.00
C ILE A 2 -5.68 -25.91 -3.19
N PHE A 3 -5.98 -24.61 -3.09
CA PHE A 3 -5.47 -23.66 -4.08
C PHE A 3 -3.93 -23.71 -4.06
N ASN A 4 -3.32 -23.85 -5.23
CA ASN A 4 -1.87 -23.83 -5.38
C ASN A 4 -1.32 -22.48 -4.88
N LEU A 5 -0.09 -22.48 -4.35
CA LEU A 5 0.57 -21.29 -3.82
C LEU A 5 0.55 -20.11 -4.82
N GLU A 6 0.77 -20.41 -6.09
CA GLU A 6 0.72 -19.43 -7.20
C GLU A 6 -0.63 -18.69 -7.29
N HIS A 7 -1.76 -19.40 -7.12
CA HIS A 7 -3.10 -18.81 -7.20
C HIS A 7 -3.30 -17.81 -6.07
N ARG A 8 -2.87 -18.19 -4.85
CA ARG A 8 -2.96 -17.33 -3.66
C ARG A 8 -2.06 -16.10 -3.77
N LEU A 9 -0.88 -16.24 -4.36
CA LEU A 9 0.03 -15.12 -4.61
C LEU A 9 -0.58 -14.12 -5.60
N ILE A 10 -1.10 -14.61 -6.73
CA ILE A 10 -1.74 -13.77 -7.74
C ILE A 10 -2.98 -13.08 -7.17
N ASP A 11 -3.85 -13.81 -6.47
CA ASP A 11 -5.04 -13.27 -5.78
C ASP A 11 -4.66 -12.13 -4.82
N ALA A 12 -3.66 -12.35 -3.97
CA ALA A 12 -3.22 -11.36 -2.99
C ALA A 12 -2.59 -10.13 -3.63
N ILE A 13 -1.70 -10.31 -4.60
CA ILE A 13 -1.02 -9.22 -5.30
C ILE A 13 -2.05 -8.39 -6.09
N TRP A 14 -2.97 -9.04 -6.82
CA TRP A 14 -4.02 -8.35 -7.56
C TRP A 14 -4.89 -7.50 -6.64
N PHE A 15 -5.34 -8.07 -5.52
CA PHE A 15 -6.20 -7.37 -4.57
C PHE A 15 -5.52 -6.15 -3.93
N ILE A 16 -4.26 -6.27 -3.49
CA ILE A 16 -3.59 -5.20 -2.73
C ILE A 16 -2.95 -4.14 -3.63
N LEU A 17 -2.92 -4.36 -4.96
CA LEU A 17 -2.21 -3.50 -5.90
C LEU A 17 -2.56 -1.99 -5.77
N PRO A 18 -3.83 -1.58 -5.62
CA PRO A 18 -4.18 -0.18 -5.38
C PRO A 18 -3.48 0.40 -4.15
N ALA A 19 -3.41 -0.36 -3.07
CA ALA A 19 -2.77 0.05 -1.81
C ALA A 19 -1.25 0.18 -1.94
N TYR A 20 -0.59 -0.73 -2.68
CA TYR A 20 0.85 -0.62 -2.97
C TYR A 20 1.17 0.67 -3.74
N PHE A 21 0.41 0.96 -4.78
CA PHE A 21 0.60 2.19 -5.55
C PHE A 21 0.26 3.44 -4.72
N ALA A 22 -0.80 3.40 -3.92
CA ALA A 22 -1.15 4.48 -3.01
C ALA A 22 0.00 4.79 -2.03
N ASN A 23 0.57 3.77 -1.38
CA ASN A 23 1.65 3.93 -0.41
C ASN A 23 2.97 4.41 -1.04
N MET A 24 3.26 4.00 -2.28
CA MET A 24 4.47 4.42 -3.00
C MET A 24 4.38 5.87 -3.51
N THR A 25 3.18 6.33 -3.88
CA THR A 25 2.93 7.63 -4.53
C THR A 25 3.50 8.85 -3.80
N PRO A 26 3.33 9.03 -2.46
CA PRO A 26 3.81 10.20 -1.73
C PRO A 26 5.26 10.59 -2.00
N VAL A 27 6.15 9.60 -2.13
CA VAL A 27 7.59 9.82 -2.37
C VAL A 27 7.85 10.40 -3.76
N HIS A 28 7.06 9.99 -4.76
CA HIS A 28 7.22 10.44 -6.15
C HIS A 28 6.60 11.82 -6.36
N VAL A 29 5.43 12.07 -5.80
CA VAL A 29 4.77 13.39 -5.93
C VAL A 29 5.44 14.47 -5.08
N ALA A 30 6.32 14.09 -4.15
CA ALA A 30 7.06 15.03 -3.32
C ALA A 30 7.90 16.04 -4.13
N LYS A 31 8.33 15.64 -5.33
CA LYS A 31 9.18 16.43 -6.25
C LYS A 31 8.40 17.34 -7.20
N LEU A 32 7.07 17.25 -7.22
CA LEU A 32 6.22 18.02 -8.12
C LEU A 32 5.94 19.40 -7.52
N SER A 33 6.51 20.45 -8.12
CA SER A 33 6.42 21.84 -7.65
C SER A 33 4.98 22.36 -7.63
N PHE A 34 4.16 22.00 -8.63
CA PHE A 34 2.76 22.43 -8.68
C PHE A 34 1.90 21.88 -7.53
N LEU A 35 2.36 20.85 -6.82
CA LEU A 35 1.68 20.31 -5.63
C LEU A 35 2.29 20.80 -4.31
N GLU A 36 3.31 21.67 -4.35
CA GLU A 36 3.95 22.24 -3.16
C GLU A 36 2.98 22.90 -2.16
N PRO A 37 1.90 23.60 -2.58
CA PRO A 37 0.93 24.16 -1.63
C PRO A 37 0.29 23.12 -0.69
N LEU A 38 0.19 21.87 -1.14
CA LEU A 38 -0.33 20.74 -0.34
C LEU A 38 0.79 19.97 0.39
N GLY A 39 2.05 20.39 0.26
CA GLY A 39 3.22 19.74 0.84
C GLY A 39 3.41 19.95 2.34
N LYS A 40 2.56 20.76 2.99
CA LYS A 40 2.64 21.03 4.43
C LYS A 40 2.40 19.74 5.24
N PRO A 41 3.15 19.51 6.33
CA PRO A 41 2.89 18.39 7.24
C PRO A 41 1.48 18.45 7.83
N MET A 42 0.80 17.30 7.85
CA MET A 42 -0.57 17.16 8.36
C MET A 42 -0.72 17.50 9.83
N ASP A 43 0.34 17.31 10.62
CA ASP A 43 0.35 17.66 12.04
C ASP A 43 0.64 19.15 12.30
N PHE A 44 0.95 19.94 11.27
CA PHE A 44 1.33 21.35 11.40
C PHE A 44 2.48 21.61 12.39
N GLY A 45 3.36 20.62 12.61
CA GLY A 45 4.44 20.72 13.60
C GLY A 45 3.99 20.49 15.05
N LYS A 46 2.70 20.22 15.28
CA LYS A 46 2.14 20.00 16.62
C LYS A 46 2.73 18.76 17.27
N LYS A 47 2.65 18.76 18.60
CA LYS A 47 3.14 17.70 19.46
C LYS A 47 2.05 17.21 20.40
N ILE A 48 2.10 15.93 20.73
CA ILE A 48 1.34 15.30 21.81
C ILE A 48 2.35 14.54 22.69
N PHE A 49 2.19 14.61 24.01
CA PHE A 49 3.14 14.02 24.97
C PHE A 49 4.62 14.41 24.71
N GLY A 50 4.84 15.66 24.28
CA GLY A 50 6.18 16.18 23.96
C GLY A 50 6.78 15.73 22.62
N LYS A 51 6.11 14.83 21.88
CA LYS A 51 6.59 14.25 20.61
C LYS A 51 5.72 14.70 19.44
N ARG A 52 6.29 14.80 18.23
CA ARG A 52 5.53 15.13 17.00
C ARG A 52 4.37 14.14 16.83
N ILE A 53 3.24 14.58 16.27
CA ILE A 53 2.10 13.67 16.07
C ILE A 53 2.42 12.67 14.94
N PHE A 54 2.76 13.16 13.75
CA PHE A 54 3.10 12.31 12.59
C PHE A 54 4.54 12.52 12.11
N GLY A 55 5.02 13.77 12.17
CA GLY A 55 6.28 14.21 11.59
C GLY A 55 6.13 14.68 10.14
N ASP A 56 7.20 15.26 9.60
CA ASP A 56 7.18 15.99 8.32
C ASP A 56 6.98 15.10 7.08
N GLY A 57 6.91 13.79 7.25
CA GLY A 57 6.70 12.82 6.16
C GLY A 57 5.24 12.67 5.74
N LYS A 58 4.28 13.04 6.59
CA LYS A 58 2.85 12.90 6.32
C LYS A 58 2.29 14.25 5.88
N THR A 59 1.95 14.36 4.60
CA THR A 59 1.52 15.61 3.95
C THR A 59 0.19 15.41 3.25
N TRP A 60 -0.60 16.48 3.11
CA TRP A 60 -1.88 16.44 2.40
C TRP A 60 -1.70 16.06 0.93
N ARG A 61 -0.65 16.57 0.27
CA ARG A 61 -0.26 16.19 -1.08
C ARG A 61 -0.11 14.69 -1.21
N GLY A 62 0.71 14.08 -0.35
CA GLY A 62 0.99 12.65 -0.41
C GLY A 62 -0.28 11.83 -0.19
N PHE A 63 -1.08 12.21 0.80
CA PHE A 63 -2.34 11.55 1.13
C PHE A 63 -3.34 11.54 -0.02
N PHE A 64 -3.68 12.71 -0.56
CA PHE A 64 -4.67 12.79 -1.65
C PHE A 64 -4.14 12.18 -2.95
N ALA A 65 -2.86 12.41 -3.28
CA ALA A 65 -2.26 11.80 -4.47
C ALA A 65 -2.24 10.27 -4.37
N GLY A 66 -1.92 9.71 -3.20
CA GLY A 66 -1.94 8.27 -2.98
C GLY A 66 -3.33 7.66 -3.22
N ILE A 67 -4.38 8.28 -2.68
CA ILE A 67 -5.77 7.85 -2.90
C ILE A 67 -6.12 7.91 -4.39
N ILE A 68 -5.80 9.01 -5.08
CA ILE A 68 -6.09 9.18 -6.50
C ILE A 68 -5.36 8.12 -7.33
N VAL A 69 -4.05 7.95 -7.13
CA VAL A 69 -3.26 6.98 -7.90
C VAL A 69 -3.71 5.56 -7.66
N GLY A 70 -3.96 5.15 -6.41
CA GLY A 70 -4.48 3.81 -6.12
C GLY A 70 -5.86 3.58 -6.74
N THR A 71 -6.73 4.58 -6.74
CA THR A 71 -8.05 4.51 -7.41
C THR A 71 -7.91 4.37 -8.92
N LEU A 72 -6.98 5.11 -9.55
CA LEU A 72 -6.67 4.99 -10.98
C LEU A 72 -6.11 3.61 -11.34
N VAL A 73 -5.24 3.04 -10.49
CA VAL A 73 -4.74 1.67 -10.68
C VAL A 73 -5.90 0.69 -10.72
N SER A 74 -6.86 0.79 -9.79
CA SER A 74 -8.01 -0.12 -9.84
C SER A 74 -8.92 0.13 -11.02
N TYR A 75 -9.07 1.37 -11.51
CA TYR A 75 -9.81 1.62 -12.74
C TYR A 75 -9.20 0.81 -13.90
N ILE A 76 -7.87 0.82 -14.01
CA ILE A 76 -7.14 0.00 -14.99
C ILE A 76 -7.35 -1.50 -14.72
N GLN A 77 -7.31 -1.94 -13.45
CA GLN A 77 -7.58 -3.33 -13.11
C GLN A 77 -9.00 -3.76 -13.52
N THR A 78 -10.02 -2.96 -13.25
CA THR A 78 -11.42 -3.27 -13.59
C THR A 78 -11.62 -3.40 -15.10
N ILE A 79 -11.06 -2.51 -15.91
CA ILE A 79 -11.20 -2.60 -17.38
C ILE A 79 -10.40 -3.76 -17.99
N SER A 80 -9.28 -4.13 -17.39
CA SER A 80 -8.40 -5.20 -17.89
C SER A 80 -8.68 -6.57 -17.25
N GLN A 81 -9.57 -6.64 -16.25
CA GLN A 81 -9.74 -7.82 -15.41
C GLN A 81 -10.06 -9.08 -16.21
N LYS A 82 -11.03 -9.00 -17.14
CA LYS A 82 -11.47 -10.16 -17.93
C LYS A 82 -10.35 -10.70 -18.82
N GLU A 83 -9.59 -9.82 -19.47
CA GLU A 83 -8.50 -10.22 -20.36
C GLU A 83 -7.35 -10.85 -19.55
N ILE A 84 -6.98 -10.23 -18.43
CA ILE A 84 -5.93 -10.74 -17.55
C ILE A 84 -6.35 -12.07 -16.92
N GLU A 85 -7.60 -12.22 -16.49
CA GLU A 85 -8.11 -13.48 -15.94
C GLU A 85 -8.03 -14.62 -16.97
N LEU A 86 -8.43 -14.38 -18.23
CA LEU A 86 -8.30 -15.37 -19.31
C LEU A 86 -6.85 -15.76 -19.58
N ILE A 87 -5.94 -14.78 -19.60
CA ILE A 87 -4.50 -15.04 -19.76
C ILE A 87 -4.00 -15.92 -18.61
N LEU A 88 -4.36 -15.61 -17.38
CA LEU A 88 -3.94 -16.36 -16.19
C LEU A 88 -4.53 -17.76 -16.16
N GLN A 89 -5.81 -17.95 -16.50
CA GLN A 89 -6.44 -19.27 -16.61
C GLN A 89 -5.68 -20.19 -17.58
N ASN A 90 -5.25 -19.65 -18.72
CA ASN A 90 -4.45 -20.39 -19.70
C ASN A 90 -3.02 -20.66 -19.21
N LEU A 91 -2.36 -19.67 -18.61
CA LEU A 91 -0.99 -19.84 -18.07
C LEU A 91 -0.92 -20.83 -16.91
N LEU A 92 -1.94 -20.84 -16.05
CA LEU A 92 -2.04 -21.73 -14.89
C LEU A 92 -2.66 -23.09 -15.24
N ASN A 93 -3.18 -23.24 -16.46
CA ASN A 93 -3.96 -24.41 -16.89
C ASN A 93 -5.14 -24.72 -15.94
N ASP A 94 -5.81 -23.67 -15.44
CA ASP A 94 -6.99 -23.76 -14.58
C ASP A 94 -8.07 -22.78 -15.05
N GLN A 95 -9.11 -23.31 -15.67
CA GLN A 95 -10.24 -22.53 -16.20
C GLN A 95 -11.19 -22.04 -15.09
N ASN A 96 -11.06 -22.53 -13.85
CA ASN A 96 -11.85 -22.09 -12.71
C ASN A 96 -11.13 -21.00 -11.89
N PHE A 97 -9.94 -20.57 -12.31
CA PHE A 97 -9.23 -19.48 -11.66
C PHE A 97 -9.97 -18.15 -11.89
N HIS A 98 -10.25 -17.42 -10.81
CA HIS A 98 -10.90 -16.12 -10.87
C HIS A 98 -10.11 -15.10 -10.03
N LEU A 99 -9.95 -13.90 -10.57
CA LEU A 99 -9.36 -12.79 -9.85
C LEU A 99 -10.38 -12.16 -8.89
N PRO A 100 -9.91 -11.52 -7.80
CA PRO A 100 -10.75 -10.60 -7.04
C PRO A 100 -11.46 -9.60 -7.95
N LEU A 101 -12.78 -9.52 -7.82
CA LEU A 101 -13.54 -8.45 -8.46
C LEU A 101 -13.09 -7.11 -7.90
N MET A 102 -12.51 -6.28 -8.77
CA MET A 102 -12.09 -4.93 -8.43
C MET A 102 -13.15 -3.94 -8.88
N ASN A 103 -13.53 -3.05 -7.97
CA ASN A 103 -14.40 -1.91 -8.26
C ASN A 103 -13.83 -0.65 -7.59
N ILE A 104 -14.39 0.50 -7.97
CA ILE A 104 -13.86 1.80 -7.55
C ILE A 104 -14.02 2.02 -6.04
N GLU A 105 -15.08 1.49 -5.44
CA GLU A 105 -15.34 1.59 -4.00
C GLU A 105 -14.31 0.81 -3.19
N LEU A 106 -14.03 -0.44 -3.57
CA LEU A 106 -13.02 -1.27 -2.95
C LEU A 106 -11.63 -0.65 -3.11
N ALA A 107 -11.33 -0.12 -4.29
CA ALA A 107 -10.06 0.56 -4.56
C ALA A 107 -9.85 1.79 -3.71
N PHE A 108 -10.89 2.63 -3.61
CA PHE A 108 -10.89 3.80 -2.77
C PHE A 108 -10.66 3.41 -1.31
N MET A 109 -11.37 2.38 -0.83
CA MET A 109 -11.22 1.90 0.55
C MET A 109 -9.83 1.30 0.81
N LEU A 110 -9.28 0.51 -0.11
CA LEU A 110 -7.92 -0.03 -0.02
C LEU A 110 -6.88 1.11 0.02
N SER A 111 -7.01 2.10 -0.87
CA SER A 111 -6.08 3.22 -0.98
C SER A 111 -6.17 4.15 0.23
N LEU A 112 -7.40 4.50 0.65
CA LEU A 112 -7.65 5.27 1.86
C LEU A 112 -7.10 4.55 3.09
N GLY A 113 -7.38 3.25 3.21
CA GLY A 113 -6.87 2.42 4.28
C GLY A 113 -5.35 2.37 4.31
N ALA A 114 -4.70 2.24 3.14
CA ALA A 114 -3.25 2.28 3.04
C ALA A 114 -2.69 3.60 3.57
N MET A 115 -3.24 4.73 3.11
CA MET A 115 -2.78 6.05 3.54
C MET A 115 -3.03 6.32 5.03
N VAL A 116 -4.17 5.87 5.57
CA VAL A 116 -4.49 5.97 7.00
C VAL A 116 -3.59 5.07 7.84
N GLY A 117 -3.34 3.83 7.37
CA GLY A 117 -2.44 2.88 8.00
C GLY A 117 -1.02 3.43 8.12
N ASP A 118 -0.48 3.98 7.05
CA ASP A 118 0.84 4.64 7.01
C ASP A 118 0.93 5.88 7.95
N ILE A 119 -0.16 6.66 8.07
CA ILE A 119 -0.25 7.75 9.05
C ILE A 119 -0.25 7.20 10.48
N ALA A 120 -1.02 6.15 10.76
CA ALA A 120 -1.09 5.50 12.06
C ALA A 120 0.26 4.87 12.44
N GLY A 121 0.94 4.21 11.51
CA GLY A 121 2.31 3.70 11.69
C GLY A 121 3.26 4.82 12.07
N SER A 122 3.20 5.96 11.38
CA SER A 122 4.02 7.12 11.75
C SER A 122 3.68 7.73 13.10
N PHE A 123 2.40 7.75 13.50
CA PHE A 123 2.02 8.13 14.86
C PHE A 123 2.67 7.21 15.90
N ILE A 124 2.54 5.90 15.74
CA ILE A 124 3.14 4.90 16.63
C ILE A 124 4.66 5.11 16.73
N LYS A 125 5.34 5.31 15.59
CA LYS A 125 6.79 5.59 15.56
C LYS A 125 7.14 6.83 16.35
N ARG A 126 6.43 7.96 16.15
CA ARG A 126 6.71 9.19 16.89
C ARG A 126 6.47 9.01 18.38
N GLN A 127 5.37 8.36 18.78
CA GLN A 127 5.07 8.15 20.20
C GLN A 127 6.05 7.19 20.87
N SER A 128 6.65 6.28 20.11
CA SER A 128 7.73 5.39 20.58
C SER A 128 9.10 6.08 20.67
N GLY A 129 9.21 7.37 20.30
CA GLY A 129 10.46 8.14 20.35
C GLY A 129 11.34 8.04 19.10
N LEU A 130 10.90 7.30 18.07
CA LEU A 130 11.62 7.22 16.79
C LEU A 130 11.49 8.52 16.01
N LYS A 131 12.60 9.04 15.49
CA LYS A 131 12.63 10.24 14.64
C LYS A 131 12.16 9.91 13.23
N ARG A 132 11.84 10.94 12.44
CA ARG A 132 11.50 10.76 11.02
C ARG A 132 12.69 10.11 10.30
N GLY A 133 12.42 9.04 9.57
CA GLY A 133 13.45 8.30 8.82
C GLY A 133 14.11 7.18 9.61
N ASP A 134 13.90 7.10 10.93
CA ASP A 134 14.35 5.94 11.70
C ASP A 134 13.57 4.69 11.24
N PRO A 135 14.26 3.56 11.02
CA PRO A 135 13.62 2.34 10.60
C PRO A 135 12.77 1.75 11.73
N ALA A 136 11.59 1.24 11.39
CA ALA A 136 10.77 0.41 12.25
C ALA A 136 10.40 -0.87 11.47
N PRO A 137 11.26 -1.90 11.48
CA PRO A 137 11.00 -3.15 10.77
C PRO A 137 9.66 -3.77 11.17
N LEU A 138 9.05 -4.48 10.23
CA LEU A 138 7.67 -4.95 10.20
C LEU A 138 6.62 -3.84 10.17
N LEU A 139 6.75 -2.81 10.99
CA LEU A 139 5.80 -1.70 11.02
C LEU A 139 5.82 -0.94 9.68
N ASP A 140 7.00 -0.54 9.19
CA ASP A 140 7.15 0.23 7.94
C ASP A 140 6.73 -0.56 6.69
N GLN A 141 6.67 -1.89 6.77
CA GLN A 141 6.29 -2.76 5.65
C GLN A 141 4.82 -3.17 5.68
N LEU A 142 4.18 -3.18 6.86
CA LEU A 142 2.85 -3.75 7.04
C LEU A 142 1.80 -2.74 7.48
N ASP A 143 2.17 -1.54 7.96
CA ASP A 143 1.22 -0.53 8.44
C ASP A 143 0.13 -0.19 7.42
N PHE A 144 0.53 0.09 6.17
CA PHE A 144 -0.41 0.36 5.08
C PHE A 144 -1.19 -0.89 4.68
N VAL A 145 -0.61 -2.10 4.78
CA VAL A 145 -1.31 -3.36 4.48
C VAL A 145 -2.43 -3.59 5.48
N PHE A 146 -2.15 -3.44 6.77
CA PHE A 146 -3.16 -3.54 7.82
C PHE A 146 -4.25 -2.50 7.65
N GLY A 147 -3.89 -1.26 7.33
CA GLY A 147 -4.86 -0.21 7.03
C GLY A 147 -5.75 -0.54 5.83
N ALA A 148 -5.16 -0.99 4.72
CA ALA A 148 -5.89 -1.37 3.51
C ALA A 148 -6.86 -2.54 3.77
N VAL A 149 -6.39 -3.59 4.45
CA VAL A 149 -7.23 -4.74 4.81
C VAL A 149 -8.37 -4.31 5.74
N PHE A 150 -8.09 -3.49 6.76
CA PHE A 150 -9.10 -2.99 7.68
C PHE A 150 -10.19 -2.18 6.96
N PHE A 151 -9.83 -1.25 6.08
CA PHE A 151 -10.81 -0.46 5.33
C PHE A 151 -11.56 -1.31 4.29
N SER A 152 -10.90 -2.27 3.64
CA SER A 152 -11.58 -3.21 2.76
C SER A 152 -12.62 -4.04 3.53
N TRP A 153 -12.33 -4.41 4.79
CA TRP A 153 -13.27 -5.08 5.67
C TRP A 153 -14.46 -4.19 6.06
N LEU A 154 -14.25 -2.88 6.26
CA LEU A 154 -15.37 -1.96 6.51
C LEU A 154 -16.40 -1.95 5.37
N LEU A 155 -15.95 -2.16 4.13
CA LEU A 155 -16.80 -2.27 2.95
C LEU A 155 -17.36 -3.68 2.75
N LEU A 156 -16.49 -4.68 2.66
CA LEU A 156 -16.84 -6.06 2.28
C LEU A 156 -17.39 -6.89 3.46
N ARG A 157 -17.22 -6.43 4.70
CA ARG A 157 -17.61 -7.10 5.95
C ARG A 157 -17.03 -8.51 6.13
N LYS A 158 -16.00 -8.85 5.36
CA LYS A 158 -15.33 -10.16 5.37
C LYS A 158 -13.83 -9.98 5.16
N ILE A 159 -13.06 -10.79 5.88
CA ILE A 159 -11.60 -10.93 5.65
C ILE A 159 -11.38 -12.27 4.94
N ASN A 160 -10.65 -12.24 3.83
CA ASN A 160 -10.06 -13.45 3.27
C ASN A 160 -8.74 -13.73 4.00
N TYR A 161 -8.76 -14.69 4.91
CA TYR A 161 -7.60 -15.00 5.74
C TYR A 161 -6.42 -15.58 4.94
N GLU A 162 -6.68 -16.38 3.89
CA GLU A 162 -5.60 -16.89 3.05
C GLU A 162 -4.83 -15.74 2.39
N ARG A 163 -5.58 -14.81 1.79
CA ARG A 163 -5.02 -13.58 1.20
C ARG A 163 -4.25 -12.76 2.23
N PHE A 164 -4.85 -12.55 3.41
CA PHE A 164 -4.24 -11.78 4.48
C PHE A 164 -2.88 -12.33 4.92
N TYR A 165 -2.77 -13.66 5.13
CA TYR A 165 -1.50 -14.27 5.49
C TYR A 165 -0.46 -14.19 4.38
N VAL A 166 -0.87 -14.36 3.12
CA VAL A 166 0.03 -14.14 1.98
C VAL A 166 0.57 -12.72 1.97
N LEU A 167 -0.26 -11.71 2.18
CA LEU A 167 0.17 -10.31 2.23
C LEU A 167 1.17 -10.05 3.37
N ILE A 168 0.94 -10.61 4.56
CA ILE A 168 1.88 -10.46 5.69
C ILE A 168 3.26 -11.05 5.37
N LEU A 169 3.32 -12.17 4.65
CA LEU A 169 4.58 -12.83 4.32
C LEU A 169 5.29 -12.19 3.12
N VAL A 170 4.53 -11.85 2.08
CA VAL A 170 5.08 -11.40 0.79
C VAL A 170 5.45 -9.92 0.81
N THR A 171 4.67 -9.06 1.48
CA THR A 171 4.92 -7.61 1.47
C THR A 171 6.30 -7.24 2.01
N PRO A 172 6.77 -7.76 3.16
CA PRO A 172 8.11 -7.45 3.65
C PRO A 172 9.20 -7.88 2.68
N VAL A 173 9.04 -9.04 2.02
CA VAL A 173 9.98 -9.54 1.00
C VAL A 173 10.01 -8.61 -0.20
N LEU A 174 8.85 -8.23 -0.75
CA LEU A 174 8.75 -7.28 -1.86
C LEU A 174 9.35 -5.92 -1.50
N HIS A 175 9.18 -5.46 -0.26
CA HIS A 175 9.74 -4.20 0.20
C HIS A 175 11.27 -4.24 0.25
N VAL A 176 11.86 -5.35 0.72
CA VAL A 176 13.33 -5.53 0.69
C VAL A 176 13.85 -5.58 -0.74
N ILE A 177 13.20 -6.34 -1.63
CA ILE A 177 13.60 -6.44 -3.04
C ILE A 177 13.54 -5.08 -3.73
N THR A 178 12.43 -4.34 -3.57
CA THR A 178 12.27 -3.02 -4.20
C THR A 178 13.25 -1.99 -3.65
N ASN A 179 13.57 -2.02 -2.36
CA ASN A 179 14.60 -1.15 -1.77
C ASN A 179 16.00 -1.49 -2.26
N PHE A 180 16.32 -2.78 -2.40
CA PHE A 180 17.58 -3.23 -2.94
C PHE A 180 17.76 -2.80 -4.41
N ILE A 181 16.72 -2.97 -5.23
CA ILE A 181 16.70 -2.50 -6.63
C ILE A 181 16.89 -0.98 -6.69
N ALA A 182 16.16 -0.22 -5.88
CA ALA A 182 16.29 1.24 -5.82
C ALA A 182 17.71 1.69 -5.40
N TRP A 183 18.38 0.92 -4.54
CA TRP A 183 19.76 1.17 -4.16
C TRP A 183 20.75 0.87 -5.29
N ILE A 184 20.58 -0.24 -6.02
CA ILE A 184 21.39 -0.58 -7.21
C ILE A 184 21.31 0.56 -8.25
N TYR A 185 20.12 1.07 -8.52
CA TYR A 185 19.92 2.19 -9.43
C TYR A 185 20.26 3.57 -8.83
N LYS A 186 20.88 3.62 -7.65
CA LYS A 186 21.28 4.85 -6.94
C LYS A 186 20.13 5.83 -6.66
N LEU A 187 18.90 5.33 -6.66
CA LEU A 187 17.71 6.08 -6.25
C LEU A 187 17.62 6.18 -4.73
N LYS A 188 18.22 5.23 -4.00
CA LYS A 188 18.40 5.25 -2.54
C LYS A 188 19.87 5.18 -2.15
N ARG A 189 20.21 5.82 -1.03
CA ARG A 189 21.56 5.80 -0.45
C ARG A 189 21.88 4.51 0.32
N LYS A 190 20.86 3.78 0.76
CA LYS A 190 20.96 2.56 1.59
C LYS A 190 20.03 1.47 1.01
N PRO A 191 20.39 0.18 1.13
CA PRO A 191 19.62 -0.93 0.56
C PRO A 191 18.37 -1.35 1.37
N TRP A 192 18.07 -0.68 2.49
CA TRP A 192 16.92 -0.95 3.35
C TRP A 192 15.93 0.20 3.41
#